data_AF-A0AA96LJS9-F1
#
_entry.id   AF-A0AA96LJS9-F1
#
_cell.length_a   1.000
_cell.length_b   1.000
_cell.length_c   1.000
_cell.angle_alpha   90.00
_cell.angle_beta   90.00
_cell.angle_gamma   90.00
#
_symmetry.space_group_name_H-M   'P 1'
#
loop_
_entity.id
_entity.type
_entity.pdbx_description
1 polymer ?
#
loop_
_entity_poly.entity_id
_entity_poly.type
_entity_poly.pdbx_seq_one_letter_code
_entity_poly.pdbx_strand_id
1 'polypeptide(L)'
;MTNRRGQTILLLRFFLVAVILGTVFSFGAIVQAYAGEGSTVTSAPTQIVQVSSKASSVEKIVIQSGDTLWEVASSHKKDGESVRSYIEKLKSVNHLSSSALKEGQVLVLP
;
A
#
# COMPACT_ATOMS: atom_id res chain seq x y z
N MET A 1 -15.34 -17.94 -27.92
CA MET A 1 -14.90 -19.00 -27.00
C MET A 1 -14.43 -18.35 -25.71
N THR A 2 -15.15 -18.56 -24.61
CA THR A 2 -14.99 -17.77 -23.39
C THR A 2 -13.75 -18.21 -22.61
N ASN A 3 -12.95 -17.25 -22.15
CA ASN A 3 -11.66 -17.45 -21.51
C ASN A 3 -11.84 -18.01 -20.08
N ARG A 4 -12.29 -19.27 -19.98
CA ARG A 4 -12.65 -19.91 -18.69
C ARG A 4 -11.46 -20.10 -17.76
N ARG A 5 -10.24 -20.18 -18.31
CA ARG A 5 -9.00 -20.40 -17.53
C ARG A 5 -8.54 -19.15 -16.78
N GLY A 6 -8.80 -17.94 -17.31
CA GLY A 6 -8.46 -16.69 -16.62
C GLY A 6 -9.39 -16.41 -15.44
N GLN A 7 -10.68 -16.70 -15.61
CA GLN A 7 -11.71 -16.51 -14.58
C GLN A 7 -11.47 -17.40 -13.35
N THR A 8 -11.04 -18.66 -13.54
CA THR A 8 -10.75 -19.56 -12.41
C THR A 8 -9.53 -19.12 -11.60
N ILE A 9 -8.51 -18.53 -12.24
CA ILE A 9 -7.33 -18.01 -11.55
C ILE A 9 -7.67 -16.71 -10.80
N LEU A 10 -8.50 -15.86 -11.40
CA LEU A 10 -8.98 -14.62 -10.77
C LEU A 10 -9.87 -14.90 -9.54
N LEU A 11 -10.77 -15.88 -9.63
CA LEU A 11 -11.62 -16.32 -8.51
C LEU A 11 -10.81 -17.00 -7.39
N LEU A 12 -9.79 -17.79 -7.75
CA LEU A 12 -8.89 -18.42 -6.78
C LEU A 12 -8.05 -17.36 -6.02
N ARG A 13 -7.58 -16.33 -6.72
CA ARG A 13 -6.85 -15.18 -6.12
C ARG A 13 -7.74 -14.38 -5.17
N PHE A 14 -9.01 -14.16 -5.51
CA PHE A 14 -9.97 -13.49 -4.62
C PHE A 14 -10.22 -14.27 -3.33
N PHE A 15 -10.42 -15.60 -3.42
CA PHE A 15 -10.60 -16.45 -2.25
C PHE A 15 -9.38 -16.49 -1.33
N LEU A 16 -8.17 -16.54 -1.89
CA LEU A 16 -6.92 -16.60 -1.11
C LEU A 16 -6.68 -15.28 -0.35
N VAL A 17 -6.94 -14.13 -0.97
CA VAL A 17 -6.87 -12.81 -0.33
C VAL A 17 -7.90 -12.64 0.79
N ALA A 18 -9.13 -13.12 0.59
CA ALA A 18 -10.17 -13.07 1.62
C ALA A 18 -9.82 -13.87 2.89
N VAL A 19 -9.17 -15.04 2.73
CA VAL A 19 -8.71 -15.86 3.87
C VAL A 19 -7.60 -15.14 4.65
N ILE A 20 -6.64 -14.52 3.98
CA ILE A 20 -5.54 -13.77 4.63
C ILE A 20 -6.07 -12.53 5.36
N LEU A 21 -7.03 -11.80 4.79
CA LEU A 21 -7.66 -10.67 5.46
C LEU A 21 -8.44 -11.09 6.72
N GLY A 22 -9.11 -12.24 6.68
CA GLY A 22 -9.81 -12.81 7.84
C GLY A 22 -8.86 -13.18 8.99
N THR A 23 -7.65 -13.67 8.70
CA THR A 23 -6.69 -14.05 9.75
C THR A 23 -6.00 -12.85 10.38
N VAL A 24 -5.74 -11.77 9.63
CA VAL A 24 -5.11 -10.54 10.16
C VAL A 24 -6.08 -9.76 11.07
N PHE A 25 -7.38 -9.84 10.82
CA PHE A 25 -8.40 -9.15 11.63
C PHE A 25 -8.56 -9.72 13.06
N SER A 26 -8.07 -10.95 13.33
CA SER A 26 -8.15 -11.55 14.68
C SER A 26 -7.15 -10.99 15.70
N PHE A 27 -6.15 -10.21 15.30
CA PHE A 27 -5.11 -9.70 16.22
C PHE A 27 -5.38 -8.27 16.76
N GLY A 28 -6.46 -7.60 16.34
CA GLY A 28 -6.67 -6.16 16.62
C GLY A 28 -7.42 -5.78 17.91
N ALA A 29 -7.94 -6.73 18.70
CA ALA A 29 -8.95 -6.41 19.72
C ALA A 29 -8.47 -6.34 21.19
N ILE A 30 -7.16 -6.38 21.49
CA ILE A 30 -6.71 -6.64 22.89
C ILE A 30 -6.31 -5.38 23.70
N VAL A 31 -6.28 -4.14 23.17
CA VAL A 31 -5.60 -3.02 23.89
C VAL A 31 -6.51 -1.92 24.46
N GLN A 32 -7.77 -2.19 24.85
CA GLN A 32 -8.52 -1.23 25.67
C GLN A 32 -9.19 -1.86 26.88
N ALA A 33 -8.35 -2.24 27.84
CA ALA A 33 -8.74 -2.28 29.24
C ALA A 33 -7.50 -1.93 30.09
N TYR A 34 -7.69 -1.07 31.08
CA TYR A 34 -6.72 -0.60 32.09
C TYR A 34 -5.84 0.62 31.75
N ALA A 35 -6.39 1.80 32.00
CA ALA A 35 -5.77 2.77 32.90
C ALA A 35 -6.82 3.81 33.31
N GLY A 36 -7.46 3.57 34.45
CA GLY A 36 -8.29 4.55 35.13
C GLY A 36 -7.44 5.60 35.87
N GLU A 37 -8.08 6.77 36.06
CA GLU A 37 -7.90 7.77 37.13
C GLU A 37 -6.45 8.18 37.52
N GLY A 38 -6.05 9.39 37.14
CA GLY A 38 -4.79 9.99 37.59
C GLY A 38 -4.55 11.42 37.08
N SER A 39 -5.31 12.36 37.63
CA SER A 39 -5.16 13.83 37.68
C SER A 39 -3.97 14.54 36.98
N THR A 40 -4.35 15.65 36.30
CA THR A 40 -3.62 16.93 36.07
C THR A 40 -2.42 16.88 35.10
N VAL A 41 -2.36 17.70 34.04
CA VAL A 41 -2.34 19.18 34.10
C VAL A 41 -2.85 19.89 32.83
N THR A 42 -3.64 20.92 33.12
CA THR A 42 -4.10 22.11 32.40
C THR A 42 -3.09 22.83 31.48
N SER A 43 -3.59 23.16 30.28
CA SER A 43 -3.40 24.37 29.43
C SER A 43 -2.03 24.85 28.96
N ALA A 44 -1.83 24.73 27.65
CA ALA A 44 -1.32 25.82 26.80
C ALA A 44 -2.15 25.88 25.50
N PRO A 45 -2.71 27.04 25.10
CA PRO A 45 -3.36 27.18 23.82
C PRO A 45 -2.27 27.39 22.76
N THR A 46 -1.99 26.40 21.92
CA THR A 46 -1.13 26.61 20.77
C THR A 46 -1.75 25.93 19.56
N GLN A 47 -2.51 26.76 18.85
CA GLN A 47 -2.74 26.74 17.41
C GLN A 47 -3.13 25.39 16.82
N ILE A 48 -4.43 25.27 16.56
CA ILE A 48 -4.99 24.41 15.54
C ILE A 48 -4.35 24.84 14.21
N VAL A 49 -3.19 24.27 13.88
CA VAL A 49 -2.72 24.26 12.50
C VAL A 49 -3.60 23.24 11.83
N GLN A 50 -4.65 23.75 11.18
CA GLN A 50 -5.45 23.03 10.20
C GLN A 50 -4.52 22.70 9.03
N VAL A 51 -3.63 21.71 9.23
CA VAL A 51 -2.93 21.05 8.14
C VAL A 51 -4.03 20.33 7.39
N SER A 52 -4.57 21.02 6.38
CA SER A 52 -5.29 20.38 5.29
C SER A 52 -4.26 19.50 4.59
N SER A 53 -3.92 18.37 5.22
CA SER A 53 -3.24 17.28 4.57
C SER A 53 -4.20 16.84 3.50
N LYS A 54 -4.00 17.36 2.28
CA LYS A 54 -4.52 16.77 1.07
C LYS A 54 -4.10 15.31 1.17
N ALA A 55 -5.02 14.46 1.61
CA ALA A 55 -4.80 13.04 1.71
C ALA A 55 -4.69 12.56 0.27
N SER A 56 -3.51 12.74 -0.34
CA SER A 56 -3.13 12.01 -1.53
C SER A 56 -3.18 10.56 -1.08
N SER A 57 -4.19 9.84 -1.54
CA SER A 57 -4.27 8.39 -1.37
C SER A 57 -3.05 7.83 -2.08
N VAL A 58 -1.97 7.64 -1.33
CA VAL A 58 -0.74 7.05 -1.84
C VAL A 58 -1.02 5.58 -2.06
N GLU A 59 -1.07 5.20 -3.33
CA GLU A 59 -1.30 3.82 -3.73
C GLU A 59 -0.05 2.98 -3.44
N LYS A 60 -0.26 1.78 -2.88
CA LYS A 60 0.80 0.86 -2.48
C LYS A 60 0.47 -0.52 -3.00
N ILE A 61 1.46 -1.17 -3.61
CA ILE A 61 1.36 -2.52 -4.14
C ILE A 61 2.38 -3.43 -3.46
N VAL A 62 2.12 -4.73 -3.43
CA VAL A 62 3.07 -5.74 -2.94
C VAL A 62 3.59 -6.52 -4.13
N ILE A 63 4.92 -6.58 -4.26
CA ILE A 63 5.60 -7.29 -5.35
C ILE A 63 5.48 -8.80 -5.13
N GLN A 64 5.13 -9.53 -6.17
CA GLN A 64 5.09 -10.99 -6.20
C GLN A 64 6.24 -11.59 -7.03
N SER A 65 6.45 -12.89 -6.89
CA SER A 65 7.42 -13.64 -7.71
C SER A 65 7.13 -13.43 -9.20
N GLY A 66 8.16 -12.99 -9.93
CA GLY A 66 8.08 -12.76 -11.38
C GLY A 66 7.67 -11.33 -11.77
N ASP A 67 7.26 -10.50 -10.82
CA ASP A 67 6.98 -9.09 -11.10
C ASP A 67 8.26 -8.33 -11.44
N THR A 68 8.15 -7.43 -12.41
CA THR A 68 9.25 -6.54 -12.78
C THR A 68 8.87 -5.09 -12.58
N LEU A 69 9.86 -4.26 -12.26
CA LEU A 69 9.67 -2.81 -12.11
C LEU A 69 9.11 -2.18 -13.39
N TRP A 70 9.46 -2.75 -14.55
CA TRP A 70 8.96 -2.34 -15.85
C TRP A 70 7.47 -2.62 -16.02
N GLU A 71 7.01 -3.81 -15.66
CA GLU A 71 5.60 -4.20 -15.77
C GLU A 71 4.72 -3.38 -14.82
N VAL A 72 5.19 -3.17 -13.59
CA VAL A 72 4.54 -2.30 -12.60
C VAL A 72 4.39 -0.88 -13.16
N ALA A 73 5.48 -0.31 -13.67
CA ALA A 73 5.48 1.04 -14.23
C ALA A 73 4.61 1.16 -15.48
N SER A 74 4.65 0.16 -16.37
CA SER A 74 3.85 0.17 -17.59
C SER A 74 2.36 0.09 -17.30
N SER A 75 1.96 -0.57 -16.21
CA SER A 75 0.56 -0.75 -15.80
C SER A 75 0.00 0.46 -15.06
N HIS A 76 0.83 1.24 -14.35
CA HIS A 76 0.38 2.36 -13.49
C HIS A 76 0.78 3.76 -13.98
N LYS A 77 1.48 3.87 -15.12
CA LYS A 77 1.79 5.16 -15.72
C LYS A 77 0.53 5.92 -16.14
N LYS A 78 0.59 7.24 -16.09
CA LYS A 78 -0.47 8.13 -16.61
C LYS A 78 -0.35 8.26 -18.14
N ASP A 79 -1.47 8.52 -18.80
CA ASP A 79 -1.49 8.73 -20.25
C ASP A 79 -0.55 9.88 -20.65
N GLY A 80 0.35 9.60 -21.59
CA GLY A 80 1.37 10.56 -22.05
C GLY A 80 2.67 10.57 -21.24
N GLU A 81 2.78 9.80 -20.15
CA GLU A 81 4.04 9.65 -19.42
C GLU A 81 4.88 8.47 -19.96
N SER A 82 6.20 8.66 -20.04
CA SER A 82 7.08 7.56 -20.45
C SER A 82 7.27 6.55 -19.32
N VAL A 83 7.29 5.26 -19.65
CA VAL A 83 7.55 4.18 -18.68
C VAL A 83 8.87 4.44 -17.93
N ARG A 84 9.89 4.94 -18.63
CA ARG A 84 11.20 5.23 -18.05
C ARG A 84 11.15 6.34 -17.01
N SER A 85 10.45 7.44 -17.30
CA SER A 85 10.24 8.53 -16.33
C SER A 85 9.49 8.04 -15.09
N TYR A 86 8.48 7.19 -15.28
CA TYR A 86 7.73 6.61 -14.17
C TYR A 86 8.61 5.68 -13.32
N ILE A 87 9.45 4.85 -13.92
CA ILE A 87 10.42 4.00 -13.21
C ILE A 87 11.35 4.83 -12.33
N GLU A 88 11.89 5.95 -12.82
CA GLU A 88 12.78 6.79 -12.03
C GLU A 88 12.05 7.44 -10.84
N LYS A 89 10.81 7.89 -11.03
CA LYS A 89 9.96 8.35 -9.92
C LYS A 89 9.72 7.25 -8.91
N LEU A 90 9.36 6.06 -9.39
CA LEU A 90 9.07 4.90 -8.56
C LEU A 90 10.30 4.50 -7.73
N LYS A 91 11.49 4.53 -8.32
CA LYS A 91 12.76 4.32 -7.60
C LYS A 91 13.01 5.42 -6.56
N SER A 92 12.79 6.68 -6.91
CA SER A 92 12.99 7.82 -6.01
C SER A 92 12.09 7.73 -4.77
N VAL A 93 10.80 7.49 -4.98
CA VAL A 93 9.80 7.39 -3.89
C VAL A 93 10.04 6.17 -2.99
N ASN A 94 10.57 5.08 -3.54
CA ASN A 94 10.85 3.84 -2.78
C ASN A 94 12.31 3.69 -2.36
N HIS A 95 13.14 4.72 -2.57
CA HIS A 95 14.58 4.70 -2.30
C HIS A 95 15.31 3.48 -2.90
N LEU A 96 14.90 3.05 -4.09
CA LEU A 96 15.50 1.91 -4.77
C LEU A 96 16.78 2.31 -5.50
N SER A 97 17.90 1.72 -5.09
CA SER A 97 19.21 1.91 -5.73
C SER A 97 19.32 1.18 -7.07
N SER A 98 18.50 0.15 -7.30
CA SER A 98 18.53 -0.68 -8.50
C SER A 98 17.11 -1.06 -8.94
N SER A 99 17.00 -1.71 -10.10
CA SER A 99 15.74 -2.29 -10.59
C SER A 99 15.41 -3.65 -9.97
N ALA A 100 16.26 -4.16 -9.07
CA ALA A 100 15.99 -5.42 -8.37
C ALA A 100 14.84 -5.21 -7.39
N LEU A 101 13.82 -6.06 -7.52
CA LEU A 101 12.69 -6.12 -6.61
C LEU A 101 12.75 -7.41 -5.81
N LYS A 102 12.29 -7.35 -4.57
CA LYS A 102 12.13 -8.53 -3.71
C LYS A 102 10.67 -8.90 -3.60
N GLU A 103 10.40 -10.20 -3.58
CA GLU A 103 9.06 -10.71 -3.32
C GLU A 103 8.59 -10.30 -1.93
N GLY A 104 7.32 -9.92 -1.81
CA GLY A 104 6.74 -9.38 -0.58
C GLY A 104 7.12 -7.92 -0.29
N GLN A 105 7.94 -7.29 -1.13
CA GLN A 105 8.30 -5.88 -0.97
C GLN A 105 7.09 -4.98 -1.28
N VAL A 106 6.86 -3.98 -0.44
CA VAL A 106 5.85 -2.96 -0.69
C VAL A 106 6.45 -1.86 -1.55
N LEU A 107 5.77 -1.52 -2.63
CA LEU A 107 6.14 -0.44 -3.54
C LEU A 107 5.07 0.66 -3.52
N VAL A 108 5.53 1.88 -3.29
CA VAL A 108 4.75 3.11 -3.22
C VAL A 108 4.68 3.73 -4.61
N LEU A 109 3.47 3.97 -5.12
CA LEU A 109 3.28 4.57 -6.44
C LEU A 109 3.22 6.12 -6.34
N PRO A 110 3.83 6.85 -7.30
CA PRO A 110 3.84 8.32 -7.35
C PRO A 110 2.55 8.96 -7.91
#